data_AF-A0A954MAR7-F1
#
_entry.id   AF-A0A954MAR7-F1
#
_cell.length_a   1.000
_cell.length_b   1.000
_cell.length_c   1.000
_cell.angle_alpha   90.00
_cell.angle_beta   90.00
_cell.angle_gamma   90.00
#
_symmetry.space_group_name_H-M   'P 1'
#
loop_
_entity.id
_entity.type
_entity.pdbx_description
1 polymer ?
#
loop_
_entity_poly.entity_id
_entity_poly.type
_entity_poly.pdbx_seq_one_letter_code
_entity_poly.pdbx_strand_id
1 'polypeptide(L)'
;MKFLSCTIAYGMIFPVVLLAQQTPNEGLSLRADGKSASRLLVTNSGRIVAGELLPRPGGYDVILSAGRMFIDSEQVRFLADSPDDAYQKMRESLGELTPDSHLTLARWCLANGQVHNAKREILDALHLDPWRSDAKLMLEKLVRQQQVVVTSGTSNAATIENLSESPSAELNLSDSLLMKPERRSLGGLPADDAKMFTQSVQRILISRCGNARCHGGTSNEMTFRLVPLRNGSSPALAEQNLAAVLNQIDPSAPLQSPLLKACDGLHGGMSQLIFQGQTGRIQTETLRTWVQKIASE
;
A
#
# COMPACT_ATOMS: atom_id res chain seq x y z
N MET A 1 -24.55 -13.58 -93.27
CA MET A 1 -24.73 -12.11 -93.32
C MET A 1 -24.43 -11.55 -91.93
N LYS A 2 -23.47 -10.60 -91.86
CA LYS A 2 -23.28 -9.54 -90.83
C LYS A 2 -22.85 -10.00 -89.42
N PHE A 3 -21.55 -10.05 -89.09
CA PHE A 3 -20.60 -9.02 -88.55
C PHE A 3 -20.27 -9.42 -87.09
N LEU A 4 -19.14 -10.07 -86.76
CA LEU A 4 -17.76 -9.58 -86.53
C LEU A 4 -17.62 -8.37 -85.59
N SER A 5 -17.06 -8.62 -84.39
CA SER A 5 -16.10 -7.82 -83.57
C SER A 5 -16.41 -8.03 -82.07
N CYS A 6 -15.58 -8.66 -81.24
CA CYS A 6 -14.18 -8.39 -80.83
C CYS A 6 -14.02 -7.14 -79.94
N THR A 7 -13.98 -7.32 -78.62
CA THR A 7 -13.38 -6.38 -77.62
C THR A 7 -13.15 -7.20 -76.32
N ILE A 8 -11.95 -7.73 -76.07
CA ILE A 8 -10.78 -7.16 -75.38
C ILE A 8 -11.03 -6.72 -73.92
N ALA A 9 -10.70 -7.66 -73.03
CA ALA A 9 -9.87 -7.58 -71.82
C ALA A 9 -9.52 -6.22 -71.16
N TYR A 10 -9.62 -6.27 -69.83
CA TYR A 10 -8.69 -5.74 -68.80
C TYR A 10 -8.24 -4.27 -68.82
N GLY A 11 -8.35 -3.67 -67.64
CA GLY A 11 -7.50 -2.54 -67.25
C GLY A 11 -8.27 -1.27 -66.94
N MET A 12 -9.02 -1.24 -65.84
CA MET A 12 -9.35 0.04 -65.21
C MET A 12 -8.05 0.65 -64.68
N ILE A 13 -7.47 1.55 -65.47
CA ILE A 13 -6.44 2.48 -65.06
C ILE A 13 -7.14 3.57 -64.24
N PHE A 14 -7.10 3.43 -62.91
CA PHE A 14 -7.39 4.56 -62.03
C PHE A 14 -6.14 5.46 -61.99
N PRO A 15 -6.31 6.78 -62.16
CA PRO A 15 -5.20 7.72 -62.03
C PRO A 15 -4.69 7.69 -60.59
N VAL A 16 -3.40 7.35 -60.42
CA VAL A 16 -2.66 7.56 -59.18
C VAL A 16 -2.51 9.08 -59.01
N VAL A 17 -3.49 9.69 -58.35
CA VAL A 17 -3.33 11.02 -57.77
C VAL A 17 -2.42 10.81 -56.56
N LEU A 18 -1.16 11.21 -56.73
CA LEU A 18 -0.18 11.31 -55.65
C LEU A 18 -0.58 12.49 -54.74
N LEU A 19 -1.62 12.29 -53.93
CA LEU A 19 -1.86 13.11 -52.75
C LEU A 19 -0.84 12.67 -51.71
N ALA A 20 0.18 13.51 -51.52
CA ALA A 20 1.05 13.45 -50.37
C ALA A 20 0.17 13.36 -49.12
N GLN A 21 0.09 12.17 -48.53
CA GLN A 21 -0.46 12.01 -47.20
C GLN A 21 0.49 12.75 -46.25
N GLN A 22 0.16 14.01 -45.97
CA GLN A 22 0.57 14.66 -44.74
C GLN A 22 0.10 13.75 -43.62
N THR A 23 1.03 13.02 -43.02
CA THR A 23 0.79 12.41 -41.72
C THR A 23 0.36 13.55 -40.80
N PRO A 24 -0.82 13.49 -40.15
CA PRO A 24 -1.03 14.30 -38.98
C PRO A 24 -0.07 13.73 -37.95
N ASN A 25 1.09 14.36 -37.89
CA ASN A 25 1.94 14.38 -36.72
C ASN A 25 1.08 15.07 -35.65
N GLU A 26 0.13 14.32 -35.07
CA GLU A 26 -0.56 14.69 -33.85
C GLU A 26 0.50 14.58 -32.76
N GLY A 27 1.36 15.61 -32.77
CA GLY A 27 2.25 15.90 -31.69
C GLY A 27 1.39 15.91 -30.44
N LEU A 28 1.79 15.07 -29.49
CA LEU A 28 1.40 15.21 -28.10
C LEU A 28 1.60 16.68 -27.74
N SER A 29 0.50 17.43 -27.81
CA SER A 29 0.41 18.74 -27.23
C SER A 29 0.51 18.48 -25.75
N LEU A 30 1.74 18.54 -25.25
CA LEU A 30 2.06 18.82 -23.86
C LEU A 30 1.46 20.18 -23.55
N ARG A 31 0.13 20.24 -23.42
CA ARG A 31 -0.52 21.27 -22.63
C ARG A 31 -0.11 21.00 -21.20
N ALA A 32 1.03 21.60 -20.86
CA ALA A 32 1.40 21.96 -19.52
C ALA A 32 0.36 22.96 -18.99
N ASP A 33 -0.83 22.47 -18.67
CA ASP A 33 -1.65 23.12 -17.65
C ASP A 33 -1.00 22.79 -16.32
N GLY A 34 -0.02 23.63 -15.97
CA GLY A 34 0.69 23.67 -14.70
C GLY A 34 -0.23 24.07 -13.55
N LYS A 35 -1.24 23.25 -13.30
CA LYS A 35 -1.88 23.15 -12.00
C LYS A 35 -1.44 21.82 -11.41
N SER A 36 -0.53 21.91 -10.45
CA SER A 36 -0.27 20.90 -9.43
C SER A 36 -1.53 20.67 -8.61
N ALA A 37 -2.55 20.10 -9.24
CA ALA A 37 -3.70 19.57 -8.53
C ALA A 37 -3.18 18.35 -7.78
N SER A 38 -3.31 18.36 -6.45
CA SER A 38 -3.12 17.16 -5.64
C SER A 38 -3.98 16.07 -6.26
N ARG A 39 -3.34 15.08 -6.86
CA ARG A 39 -4.00 14.02 -7.62
C ARG A 39 -3.62 12.70 -6.99
N LEU A 40 -4.64 11.88 -6.81
CA LEU A 40 -4.49 10.51 -6.38
C LEU A 40 -4.12 9.67 -7.60
N LEU A 41 -3.08 8.87 -7.46
CA LEU A 41 -2.68 7.89 -8.47
C LEU A 41 -3.08 6.51 -7.96
N VAL A 42 -3.87 5.78 -8.75
CA VAL A 42 -4.21 4.38 -8.46
C VAL A 42 -3.33 3.48 -9.29
N THR A 43 -2.60 2.59 -8.64
CA THR A 43 -1.73 1.62 -9.30
C THR A 43 -2.50 0.38 -9.75
N ASN A 44 -1.90 -0.43 -10.64
CA ASN A 44 -2.45 -1.73 -11.05
C ASN A 44 -2.59 -2.72 -9.88
N SER A 45 -1.79 -2.54 -8.82
CA SER A 45 -1.95 -3.27 -7.56
C SER A 45 -3.14 -2.81 -6.70
N GLY A 46 -3.85 -1.76 -7.11
CA GLY A 46 -4.99 -1.20 -6.39
C GLY A 46 -4.61 -0.29 -5.23
N ARG A 47 -3.35 0.16 -5.13
CA ARG A 47 -2.94 1.12 -4.10
C ARG A 47 -3.24 2.53 -4.55
N ILE A 48 -3.83 3.34 -3.68
CA ILE A 48 -3.96 4.78 -3.87
C ILE A 48 -2.70 5.47 -3.32
N VAL A 49 -2.06 6.30 -4.16
CA VAL A 49 -0.93 7.14 -3.79
C VAL A 49 -1.38 8.61 -3.90
N ALA A 50 -1.36 9.32 -2.78
CA ALA A 50 -1.71 10.74 -2.74
C ALA A 50 -0.46 11.61 -2.79
N GLY A 51 -0.43 12.58 -3.69
CA GLY A 51 0.67 13.54 -3.76
C GLY A 51 0.50 14.55 -4.87
N GLU A 52 1.52 15.37 -5.05
CA GLU A 52 1.64 16.20 -6.24
C GLU A 52 2.26 15.37 -7.36
N LEU A 53 1.56 15.24 -8.49
CA LEU A 53 2.00 14.44 -9.62
C LEU A 53 2.70 15.32 -10.65
N LEU A 54 3.99 15.05 -10.88
CA LEU A 54 4.78 15.65 -11.94
C LEU A 54 4.94 14.63 -13.09
N PRO A 55 4.34 14.89 -14.27
CA PRO A 55 4.48 13.99 -15.41
C PRO A 55 5.94 13.96 -15.92
N ARG A 56 6.43 12.76 -16.24
CA ARG A 56 7.79 12.52 -16.78
C ARG A 56 7.70 11.49 -17.91
N PRO A 57 8.63 11.48 -18.91
CA PRO A 57 8.66 10.40 -19.89
C PRO A 57 8.71 9.03 -19.21
N GLY A 58 7.74 8.17 -19.52
CA GLY A 58 7.61 6.82 -18.95
C GLY A 58 6.87 6.73 -17.60
N GLY A 59 6.33 7.81 -17.03
CA GLY A 59 5.59 7.71 -15.77
C GLY A 59 5.29 9.03 -15.06
N TYR A 60 5.17 8.95 -13.74
CA TYR A 60 4.87 10.09 -12.87
C TYR A 60 5.82 10.12 -11.67
N ASP A 61 6.36 11.30 -11.41
CA ASP A 61 7.00 11.60 -10.13
C ASP A 61 5.93 12.07 -9.14
N VAL A 62 5.75 11.33 -8.05
CA VAL A 62 4.87 11.71 -6.94
C VAL A 62 5.69 12.38 -5.86
N ILE A 63 5.38 13.63 -5.56
CA ILE A 63 5.93 14.35 -4.41
C ILE A 63 5.01 14.10 -3.21
N LEU A 64 5.58 13.46 -2.19
CA LEU A 64 4.98 13.19 -0.89
C LEU A 64 5.64 14.08 0.16
N SER A 65 4.99 14.26 1.31
CA SER A 65 5.56 14.99 2.46
C SER A 65 6.90 14.40 2.96
N ALA A 66 7.15 13.12 2.65
CA ALA A 66 8.35 12.38 3.05
C ALA A 66 9.43 12.27 1.95
N GLY A 67 9.18 12.81 0.75
CA GLY A 67 10.12 12.76 -0.37
C GLY A 67 9.45 12.54 -1.72
N ARG A 68 10.26 12.29 -2.76
CA ARG A 68 9.81 12.04 -4.13
C ARG A 68 9.91 10.56 -4.47
N MET A 69 8.90 10.01 -5.14
CA MET A 69 8.94 8.66 -5.71
C MET A 69 8.55 8.68 -7.19
N PHE A 70 9.21 7.85 -7.99
CA PHE A 70 8.84 7.65 -9.40
C PHE A 70 7.95 6.41 -9.54
N ILE A 71 6.88 6.53 -10.33
CA ILE A 71 5.96 5.45 -10.67
C ILE A 71 5.94 5.32 -12.19
N ASP A 72 6.24 4.12 -12.68
CA ASP A 72 6.18 3.80 -14.10
C ASP A 72 4.74 3.87 -14.63
N SER A 73 4.54 4.40 -15.83
CA SER A 73 3.25 4.46 -16.51
C SER A 73 2.56 3.09 -16.62
N GLU A 74 3.30 1.99 -16.77
CA GLU A 74 2.75 0.63 -16.82
C GLU A 74 2.17 0.19 -15.47
N GLN A 75 2.56 0.83 -14.37
CA GLN A 75 2.05 0.55 -13.05
C GLN A 75 0.84 1.41 -12.70
N VAL A 76 0.53 2.42 -13.50
CA VAL A 76 -0.60 3.32 -13.29
C VAL A 76 -1.86 2.73 -13.91
N ARG A 77 -2.90 2.55 -13.10
CA ARG A 77 -4.22 2.13 -13.58
C ARG A 77 -5.05 3.32 -14.04
N PHE A 78 -5.15 4.35 -13.19
CA PHE A 78 -5.80 5.62 -13.51
C PHE A 78 -5.45 6.71 -12.49
N LEU A 79 -5.70 7.96 -12.87
CA LEU A 79 -5.61 9.12 -11.98
C LEU A 79 -7.00 9.47 -11.43
N ALA A 80 -7.04 9.96 -10.21
CA ALA A 80 -8.26 10.39 -9.54
C ALA A 80 -8.04 11.71 -8.79
N ASP A 81 -9.09 12.52 -8.68
CA ASP A 81 -9.01 13.83 -8.01
C ASP A 81 -9.39 13.73 -6.52
N SER A 82 -10.16 12.71 -6.13
CA SER A 82 -10.57 12.46 -4.75
C SER A 82 -10.68 10.96 -4.46
N PRO A 83 -10.68 10.54 -3.17
CA PRO A 83 -10.86 9.14 -2.82
C PRO A 83 -12.18 8.57 -3.37
N ASP A 84 -13.23 9.39 -3.43
CA ASP A 84 -14.52 9.01 -4.00
C ASP A 84 -14.46 8.86 -5.51
N ASP A 85 -13.75 9.74 -6.22
CA ASP A 85 -13.50 9.61 -7.67
C ASP A 85 -12.69 8.34 -7.97
N ALA A 86 -11.68 8.03 -7.15
CA ALA A 86 -10.92 6.79 -7.27
C ALA A 86 -11.80 5.55 -7.11
N TYR A 87 -12.77 5.61 -6.20
CA TYR A 87 -13.73 4.54 -5.99
C TYR A 87 -14.70 4.38 -7.17
N GLN A 88 -15.24 5.48 -7.73
CA GLN A 88 -16.14 5.40 -8.88
C GLN A 88 -15.43 4.78 -10.09
N LYS A 89 -14.22 5.26 -10.41
CA LYS A 89 -13.40 4.69 -11.49
C LYS A 89 -13.06 3.22 -11.27
N MET A 90 -12.82 2.81 -10.02
CA MET A 90 -12.61 1.40 -9.70
C MET A 90 -13.88 0.57 -9.94
N ARG A 91 -15.05 1.06 -9.50
CA ARG A 91 -16.35 0.40 -9.69
C ARG A 91 -16.69 0.24 -11.17
N GLU A 92 -16.48 1.28 -11.97
CA GLU A 92 -16.67 1.27 -13.43
C GLU A 92 -15.76 0.24 -14.12
N SER A 93 -14.52 0.08 -13.63
CA SER A 93 -13.57 -0.86 -14.22
C SER A 93 -13.90 -2.34 -14.03
N LEU A 94 -14.86 -2.68 -13.15
CA LEU A 94 -15.29 -4.05 -12.90
C LEU A 94 -16.40 -4.52 -13.86
N GLY A 95 -17.00 -3.59 -14.62
CA GLY A 95 -18.08 -3.89 -15.56
C GLY A 95 -19.34 -4.38 -14.85
N GLU A 96 -19.47 -5.68 -14.65
CA GLU A 96 -20.64 -6.30 -14.01
C GLU A 96 -20.48 -6.39 -12.49
N LEU A 97 -21.48 -5.87 -11.77
CA LEU A 97 -21.55 -5.86 -10.32
C LEU A 97 -22.19 -7.14 -9.79
N THR A 98 -21.40 -8.21 -9.82
CA THR A 98 -21.75 -9.47 -9.16
C THR A 98 -21.47 -9.39 -7.65
N PRO A 99 -22.01 -10.31 -6.82
CA PRO A 99 -21.66 -10.39 -5.41
C PRO A 99 -20.13 -10.46 -5.18
N ASP A 100 -19.40 -11.14 -6.06
CA ASP A 100 -17.93 -11.25 -6.01
C ASP A 100 -17.23 -9.94 -6.35
N SER A 101 -17.72 -9.21 -7.34
CA SER A 101 -17.24 -7.88 -7.71
C SER A 101 -17.42 -6.90 -6.55
N HIS A 102 -18.59 -6.91 -5.90
CA HIS A 102 -18.87 -6.11 -4.71
C HIS A 102 -17.91 -6.43 -3.56
N LEU A 103 -17.67 -7.71 -3.23
CA LEU A 103 -16.70 -8.04 -2.17
C LEU A 103 -15.26 -7.71 -2.54
N THR A 104 -14.91 -7.77 -3.82
CA THR A 104 -13.59 -7.33 -4.29
C THR A 104 -13.42 -5.83 -4.11
N LEU A 105 -14.45 -5.05 -4.46
CA LEU A 105 -14.46 -3.61 -4.25
C LEU A 105 -14.47 -3.25 -2.76
N ALA A 106 -15.22 -3.98 -1.93
CA ALA A 106 -15.22 -3.81 -0.48
C ALA A 106 -13.81 -4.01 0.13
N ARG A 107 -13.10 -5.07 -0.26
CA ARG A 107 -11.71 -5.31 0.18
C ARG A 107 -10.79 -4.19 -0.26
N TRP A 108 -10.93 -3.70 -1.49
CA TRP A 108 -10.15 -2.58 -1.99
C TRP A 108 -10.43 -1.29 -1.21
N CYS A 109 -11.70 -1.00 -0.92
CA CYS A 109 -12.10 0.15 -0.10
C CYS A 109 -11.51 0.07 1.31
N LEU A 110 -11.56 -1.11 1.96
CA LEU A 110 -10.95 -1.32 3.28
C LEU A 110 -9.44 -1.11 3.25
N ALA A 111 -8.75 -1.63 2.23
CA ALA A 111 -7.31 -1.46 2.07
C ALA A 111 -6.88 0.01 1.90
N ASN A 112 -7.77 0.85 1.35
CA ASN A 112 -7.54 2.27 1.13
C ASN A 112 -8.25 3.18 2.16
N GLY A 113 -8.73 2.62 3.28
CA GLY A 113 -9.34 3.39 4.37
C GLY A 113 -10.74 3.94 4.08
N GLN A 114 -11.37 3.56 2.97
CA GLN A 114 -12.70 4.01 2.57
C GLN A 114 -13.80 3.13 3.20
N VAL A 115 -13.90 3.17 4.53
CA VAL A 115 -14.77 2.27 5.30
C VAL A 115 -16.26 2.43 4.94
N HIS A 116 -16.72 3.65 4.67
CA HIS A 116 -18.10 3.90 4.27
C HIS A 116 -18.45 3.21 2.94
N ASN A 117 -17.61 3.40 1.92
CA ASN A 117 -17.77 2.77 0.62
C ASN A 117 -17.67 1.23 0.75
N ALA A 118 -16.74 0.71 1.56
CA ALA A 118 -16.64 -0.71 1.83
C ALA A 118 -17.92 -1.31 2.43
N LYS A 119 -18.52 -0.65 3.42
CA LYS A 119 -19.78 -1.10 4.04
C LYS A 119 -20.90 -1.17 3.01
N ARG A 120 -21.03 -0.16 2.15
CA ARG A 120 -22.04 -0.15 1.08
C ARG A 120 -21.89 -1.37 0.17
N GLU A 121 -20.67 -1.63 -0.31
CA GLU A 121 -20.41 -2.78 -1.19
C GLU A 121 -20.71 -4.13 -0.52
N ILE A 122 -20.41 -4.29 0.77
CA ILE A 122 -20.74 -5.54 1.48
C ILE A 122 -22.26 -5.73 1.60
N LEU A 123 -23.00 -4.65 1.86
CA LEU A 123 -24.46 -4.70 1.92
C LEU A 123 -25.07 -5.01 0.55
N ASP A 124 -24.55 -4.40 -0.53
CA ASP A 124 -24.98 -4.70 -1.90
C ASP A 124 -24.71 -6.17 -2.27
N ALA A 125 -23.55 -6.72 -1.88
CA ALA A 125 -23.27 -8.14 -2.04
C ALA A 125 -24.27 -9.05 -1.30
N LEU A 126 -24.65 -8.67 -0.07
CA LEU A 126 -25.63 -9.42 0.74
C LEU A 126 -27.07 -9.27 0.22
N HIS A 127 -27.39 -8.16 -0.44
CA HIS A 127 -28.68 -8.00 -1.11
C HIS A 127 -28.80 -8.95 -2.32
N LEU A 128 -27.72 -9.14 -3.06
CA LEU A 128 -27.69 -10.05 -4.21
C LEU A 128 -27.57 -11.53 -3.79
N ASP A 129 -26.79 -11.82 -2.74
CA ASP A 129 -26.67 -13.15 -2.14
C ASP A 129 -26.76 -13.09 -0.60
N PRO A 130 -27.97 -13.31 -0.04
CA PRO A 130 -28.18 -13.26 1.41
C PRO A 130 -27.51 -14.38 2.20
N TRP A 131 -27.09 -15.48 1.56
CA TRP A 131 -26.55 -16.66 2.25
C TRP A 131 -25.03 -16.66 2.34
N ARG A 132 -24.39 -15.69 1.69
CA ARG A 132 -22.94 -15.56 1.62
C ARG A 132 -22.29 -15.35 2.98
N SER A 133 -21.51 -16.34 3.43
CA SER A 133 -20.89 -16.34 4.75
C SER A 133 -19.72 -15.37 4.88
N ASP A 134 -18.91 -15.21 3.82
CA ASP A 134 -17.78 -14.29 3.77
C ASP A 134 -18.21 -12.81 3.85
N ALA A 135 -19.30 -12.43 3.19
CA ALA A 135 -19.87 -11.09 3.26
C ALA A 135 -20.40 -10.77 4.67
N LYS A 136 -21.10 -11.72 5.32
CA LYS A 136 -21.56 -11.60 6.71
C LYS A 136 -20.39 -11.42 7.68
N LEU A 137 -19.37 -12.27 7.57
CA LEU A 137 -18.16 -12.18 8.41
C LEU A 137 -17.43 -10.85 8.21
N MET A 138 -17.35 -10.36 6.98
CA MET A 138 -16.71 -9.07 6.68
C MET A 138 -17.49 -7.90 7.29
N LEU A 139 -18.82 -7.93 7.23
CA LEU A 139 -19.68 -6.91 7.85
C LEU A 139 -19.57 -6.94 9.38
N GLU A 140 -19.61 -8.13 9.99
CA GLU A 140 -19.50 -8.28 11.45
C GLU A 140 -18.17 -7.71 11.95
N LYS A 141 -17.07 -8.04 11.26
CA LYS A 141 -15.74 -7.50 11.58
C LYS A 141 -15.73 -5.97 11.53
N LEU A 142 -16.33 -5.38 10.48
CA LEU A 142 -16.39 -3.94 10.29
C LEU A 142 -17.20 -3.26 11.41
N VAL A 143 -18.35 -3.81 11.78
CA VAL A 143 -19.19 -3.28 12.87
C VAL A 143 -18.44 -3.37 14.21
N ARG A 144 -17.80 -4.51 14.50
CA ARG A 144 -17.03 -4.68 15.73
C ARG A 144 -15.88 -3.66 15.84
N GLN A 145 -15.18 -3.41 14.74
CA GLN A 145 -14.12 -2.40 14.68
C GLN A 145 -14.65 -0.98 14.93
N GLN A 146 -15.84 -0.65 14.43
CA GLN A 146 -16.47 0.66 14.68
C GLN A 146 -16.92 0.84 16.13
N GLN A 147 -17.43 -0.21 16.77
CA GLN A 147 -17.89 -0.13 18.16
C GLN A 147 -16.74 0.13 19.15
N VAL A 148 -15.55 -0.47 18.92
CA VAL A 148 -14.38 -0.26 19.78
C VAL A 148 -13.93 1.21 19.77
N VAL A 149 -14.03 1.89 18.64
CA VAL A 149 -13.65 3.32 18.52
C VAL A 149 -14.64 4.22 19.27
N VAL A 150 -15.93 3.89 19.29
CA VAL A 150 -16.96 4.68 20.00
C VAL A 150 -16.83 4.51 21.53
N THR A 151 -16.55 3.30 22.03
CA THR A 151 -16.34 3.08 23.47
C THR A 151 -15.08 3.75 24.01
N SER A 152 -14.03 3.89 23.20
CA SER A 152 -12.80 4.62 23.59
C SER A 152 -12.91 6.14 23.40
N GLY A 153 -13.94 6.63 22.71
CA GLY A 153 -14.16 8.04 22.39
C GLY A 153 -15.16 8.77 23.29
N THR A 154 -15.73 8.12 24.32
CA THR A 154 -16.78 8.73 25.18
C THR A 154 -16.24 9.37 26.46
N SER A 155 -14.95 9.73 26.50
CA SER A 155 -14.36 10.59 27.54
C SER A 155 -13.62 11.74 26.86
N ASN A 156 -14.38 12.69 26.31
CA ASN A 156 -14.01 14.10 26.04
C ASN A 156 -14.98 14.73 25.01
N ALA A 157 -16.28 14.66 25.30
CA ALA A 157 -17.30 15.39 24.55
C ALA A 157 -18.02 16.37 25.48
N ALA A 158 -17.33 17.45 25.83
CA ALA A 158 -17.94 18.69 26.30
C ALA A 158 -17.02 19.85 25.94
N THR A 159 -17.21 20.41 24.74
CA THR A 159 -17.42 21.85 24.49
C THR A 159 -17.33 22.08 22.98
N ILE A 160 -18.41 22.63 22.46
CA ILE A 160 -18.72 22.90 21.07
C ILE A 160 -18.13 24.28 20.66
N GLU A 161 -17.82 24.40 19.36
CA GLU A 161 -17.71 25.62 18.54
C GLU A 161 -16.51 26.58 18.75
N ASN A 162 -15.60 26.61 17.76
CA ASN A 162 -15.70 27.63 16.71
C ASN A 162 -14.79 27.39 15.50
N LEU A 163 -15.31 27.82 14.35
CA LEU A 163 -14.75 27.74 13.01
C LEU A 163 -13.63 28.79 12.77
N SER A 164 -12.73 28.42 11.87
CA SER A 164 -12.06 29.30 10.89
C SER A 164 -11.07 30.36 11.40
N GLU A 165 -9.79 30.18 11.04
CA GLU A 165 -8.94 31.13 10.30
C GLU A 165 -7.46 30.92 10.67
N SER A 166 -6.68 30.45 9.70
CA SER A 166 -5.25 30.74 9.65
C SER A 166 -5.09 32.18 9.17
N PRO A 167 -4.22 32.97 9.81
CA PRO A 167 -3.08 33.46 9.06
C PRO A 167 -1.76 33.30 9.81
N SER A 168 -0.76 32.96 9.01
CA SER A 168 0.68 33.00 9.25
C SER A 168 1.18 34.17 10.09
N ALA A 169 1.97 33.89 11.13
CA ALA A 169 2.99 34.79 11.65
C ALA A 169 4.12 33.98 12.35
N GLU A 170 5.26 33.96 11.67
CA GLU A 170 6.62 34.15 12.19
C GLU A 170 6.97 33.69 13.64
N LEU A 171 7.87 32.71 13.68
CA LEU A 171 9.02 32.56 14.59
C LEU A 171 8.99 33.37 15.89
N ASN A 172 8.51 32.74 16.97
CA ASN A 172 9.08 32.94 18.30
C ASN A 172 9.87 31.68 18.69
N LEU A 173 11.15 31.72 18.33
CA LEU A 173 12.18 30.83 18.85
C LEU A 173 12.63 31.37 20.20
N SER A 174 11.96 30.96 21.27
CA SER A 174 12.57 30.73 22.58
C SER A 174 11.49 30.26 23.55
N ASP A 175 11.85 29.22 24.30
CA ASP A 175 11.17 28.82 25.53
C ASP A 175 9.97 27.84 25.43
N SER A 176 10.16 26.74 24.70
CA SER A 176 9.51 25.45 25.02
C SER A 176 10.24 24.29 24.34
N LEU A 177 11.49 24.09 24.76
CA LEU A 177 12.31 22.90 24.49
C LEU A 177 12.06 21.79 25.53
N LEU A 178 10.93 21.79 26.23
CA LEU A 178 10.56 20.73 27.16
C LEU A 178 9.53 19.80 26.52
N MET A 179 10.07 18.70 25.99
CA MET A 179 9.41 17.42 25.74
C MET A 179 8.13 17.46 24.89
N LYS A 180 8.31 17.53 23.56
CA LYS A 180 7.29 16.99 22.66
C LYS A 180 7.17 15.48 22.93
N PRO A 181 5.95 14.93 23.13
CA PRO A 181 5.78 13.49 23.14
C PRO A 181 6.23 13.01 21.76
N GLU A 182 7.26 12.18 21.75
CA GLU A 182 7.77 11.54 20.56
C GLU A 182 6.61 10.96 19.78
N ARG A 183 6.50 11.30 18.48
CA ARG A 183 5.41 10.82 17.63
C ARG A 183 5.56 9.31 17.51
N ARG A 184 4.89 8.58 18.41
CA ARG A 184 4.85 7.13 18.43
C ARG A 184 4.27 6.65 17.11
N SER A 185 5.10 6.01 16.31
CA SER A 185 4.76 5.39 15.04
C SER A 185 4.63 3.88 15.25
N LEU A 186 3.98 3.19 14.31
CA LEU A 186 3.89 1.73 14.17
C LEU A 186 3.97 0.95 15.50
N GLY A 187 2.82 0.70 16.13
CA GLY A 187 2.74 -0.08 17.37
C GLY A 187 3.20 0.65 18.64
N GLY A 188 3.38 1.97 18.60
CA GLY A 188 3.71 2.77 19.79
C GLY A 188 5.20 3.09 19.95
N LEU A 189 6.04 2.68 19.00
CA LEU A 189 7.50 2.90 19.03
C LEU A 189 7.88 4.33 18.62
N PRO A 190 9.05 4.84 19.08
CA PRO A 190 9.72 5.98 18.48
C PRO A 190 9.76 5.90 16.95
N ALA A 191 9.61 7.05 16.27
CA ALA A 191 9.54 7.10 14.81
C ALA A 191 10.81 6.52 14.14
N ASP A 192 11.98 6.73 14.76
CA ASP A 192 13.25 6.22 14.26
C ASP A 192 13.38 4.70 14.43
N ASP A 193 12.87 4.14 15.53
CA ASP A 193 12.89 2.69 15.77
C ASP A 193 11.88 1.94 14.91
N ALA A 194 10.69 2.53 14.70
CA ALA A 194 9.71 2.03 13.74
C ALA A 194 10.27 2.01 12.30
N LYS A 195 11.04 3.04 11.93
CA LYS A 195 11.74 3.10 10.64
C LYS A 195 12.84 2.04 10.54
N MET A 196 13.67 1.89 11.57
CA MET A 196 14.70 0.84 11.63
C MET A 196 14.08 -0.56 11.52
N PHE A 197 12.92 -0.77 12.15
CA PHE A 197 12.17 -2.01 12.05
C PHE A 197 11.76 -2.32 10.61
N THR A 198 11.01 -1.40 9.98
CA THR A 198 10.45 -1.61 8.63
C THR A 198 11.49 -1.68 7.52
N GLN A 199 12.60 -0.94 7.65
CA GLN A 199 13.63 -0.86 6.61
C GLN A 199 14.67 -1.98 6.71
N SER A 200 14.99 -2.43 7.92
CA SER A 200 16.10 -3.37 8.15
C SER A 200 15.65 -4.64 8.86
N VAL A 201 15.15 -4.55 10.10
CA VAL A 201 14.87 -5.71 10.96
C VAL A 201 13.84 -6.64 10.33
N GLN A 202 12.70 -6.09 9.89
CA GLN A 202 11.62 -6.85 9.27
C GLN A 202 12.10 -7.59 8.01
N ARG A 203 12.96 -6.96 7.19
CA ARG A 203 13.52 -7.61 5.98
C ARG A 203 14.45 -8.77 6.34
N ILE A 204 15.31 -8.60 7.34
CA ILE A 204 16.18 -9.66 7.84
C ILE A 204 15.34 -10.84 8.34
N LEU A 205 14.37 -10.57 9.21
CA LEU A 205 13.53 -11.60 9.82
C LEU A 205 12.65 -12.32 8.80
N ILE A 206 12.07 -11.61 7.83
CA ILE A 206 11.30 -12.28 6.77
C ILE A 206 12.22 -13.10 5.86
N SER A 207 13.38 -12.57 5.49
CA SER A 207 14.31 -13.28 4.61
C SER A 207 14.82 -14.56 5.25
N ARG A 208 15.12 -14.53 6.55
CA ARG A 208 15.77 -15.65 7.26
C ARG A 208 14.79 -16.57 7.97
N CYS A 209 13.74 -16.03 8.58
CA CYS A 209 12.80 -16.78 9.42
C CYS A 209 11.45 -16.99 8.71
N GLY A 210 10.96 -15.98 7.98
CA GLY A 210 9.66 -16.03 7.29
C GLY A 210 9.65 -16.88 6.02
N ASN A 211 10.64 -16.72 5.15
CA ASN A 211 10.68 -17.38 3.83
C ASN A 211 11.12 -18.86 3.91
N ALA A 212 11.73 -19.29 5.01
CA ALA A 212 12.19 -20.67 5.22
C ALA A 212 11.05 -21.68 5.47
N ARG A 213 9.78 -21.27 5.35
CA ARG A 213 8.56 -22.05 5.70
C ARG A 213 8.44 -22.46 7.17
N CYS A 214 9.42 -22.17 8.02
CA CYS A 214 9.38 -22.45 9.46
C CYS A 214 8.54 -21.44 10.25
N HIS A 215 8.54 -20.15 9.88
CA HIS A 215 7.73 -19.12 10.57
C HIS A 215 6.83 -18.30 9.64
N GLY A 216 6.76 -18.64 8.34
CA GLY A 216 5.91 -17.95 7.35
C GLY A 216 4.74 -18.77 6.80
N GLY A 217 4.44 -19.93 7.41
CA GLY A 217 3.36 -20.83 7.01
C GLY A 217 1.98 -20.40 7.53
N THR A 218 0.94 -21.15 7.12
CA THR A 218 -0.45 -21.04 7.60
C THR A 218 -0.74 -21.98 8.78
N SER A 219 0.25 -22.75 9.24
CA SER A 219 0.12 -23.67 10.37
C SER A 219 -0.06 -22.88 11.67
N ASN A 220 -1.18 -23.12 12.36
CA ASN A 220 -1.55 -22.47 13.61
C ASN A 220 -0.79 -22.99 14.85
N GLU A 221 0.12 -23.95 14.68
CA GLU A 221 0.84 -24.61 15.77
C GLU A 221 2.11 -23.88 16.22
N MET A 222 2.46 -22.76 15.58
CA MET A 222 3.69 -22.00 15.85
C MET A 222 3.39 -20.74 16.68
N THR A 223 3.98 -20.63 17.87
CA THR A 223 3.85 -19.46 18.77
C THR A 223 4.42 -18.17 18.17
N PHE A 224 5.39 -18.28 17.27
CA PHE A 224 6.00 -17.15 16.56
C PHE A 224 5.76 -17.25 15.05
N ARG A 225 5.14 -16.21 14.47
CA ARG A 225 4.76 -16.15 13.07
C ARG A 225 5.10 -14.80 12.45
N LEU A 226 5.68 -14.84 11.25
CA LEU A 226 5.98 -13.69 10.42
C LEU A 226 5.21 -13.80 9.10
N VAL A 227 4.45 -12.76 8.77
CA VAL A 227 3.71 -12.70 7.52
C VAL A 227 4.65 -12.21 6.40
N PRO A 228 4.82 -12.97 5.31
CA PRO A 228 5.71 -12.61 4.22
C PRO A 228 5.18 -11.41 3.43
N LEU A 229 6.09 -10.54 2.97
CA LEU A 229 5.77 -9.31 2.23
C LEU A 229 5.66 -9.55 0.72
N ARG A 230 4.88 -10.56 0.29
CA ARG A 230 4.82 -11.02 -1.10
C ARG A 230 4.44 -9.93 -2.12
N ASN A 231 3.67 -8.93 -1.70
CA ASN A 231 3.23 -7.81 -2.54
C ASN A 231 3.68 -6.44 -1.98
N GLY A 232 4.79 -6.41 -1.24
CA GLY A 232 5.30 -5.22 -0.55
C GLY A 232 4.90 -5.15 0.94
N SER A 233 5.46 -4.18 1.67
CA SER A 233 5.15 -3.94 3.08
C SER A 233 3.93 -3.03 3.21
N SER A 234 2.80 -3.56 3.67
CA SER A 234 1.70 -2.73 4.14
C SER A 234 1.93 -2.35 5.60
N PRO A 235 1.49 -1.17 6.06
CA PRO A 235 1.60 -0.77 7.46
C PRO A 235 1.00 -1.83 8.41
N ALA A 236 -0.17 -2.37 8.07
CA ALA A 236 -0.82 -3.42 8.86
C ALA A 236 0.00 -4.73 8.96
N LEU A 237 0.68 -5.13 7.89
CA LEU A 237 1.57 -6.31 7.92
C LEU A 237 2.82 -6.04 8.73
N ALA A 238 3.37 -4.83 8.63
CA ALA A 238 4.49 -4.40 9.46
C ALA A 238 4.11 -4.36 10.94
N GLU A 239 2.93 -3.84 11.30
CA GLU A 239 2.40 -3.85 12.66
C GLU A 239 2.18 -5.27 13.20
N GLN A 240 1.58 -6.14 12.39
CA GLN A 240 1.38 -7.53 12.78
C GLN A 240 2.72 -8.26 13.02
N ASN A 241 3.68 -8.05 12.12
CA ASN A 241 5.02 -8.61 12.29
C ASN A 241 5.70 -8.02 13.52
N LEU A 242 5.60 -6.71 13.74
CA LEU A 242 6.18 -6.05 14.91
C LEU A 242 5.61 -6.64 16.20
N ALA A 243 4.29 -6.77 16.33
CA ALA A 243 3.65 -7.34 17.50
C ALA A 243 4.16 -8.78 17.78
N ALA A 244 4.33 -9.59 16.73
CA ALA A 244 4.91 -10.93 16.87
C ALA A 244 6.38 -10.90 17.34
N VAL A 245 7.18 -9.94 16.85
CA VAL A 245 8.58 -9.76 17.27
C VAL A 245 8.68 -9.27 18.72
N LEU A 246 7.87 -8.29 19.12
CA LEU A 246 7.86 -7.74 20.48
C LEU A 246 7.54 -8.81 21.53
N ASN A 247 6.66 -9.77 21.21
CA ASN A 247 6.39 -10.92 22.09
C ASN A 247 7.59 -11.87 22.28
N GLN A 248 8.66 -11.74 21.48
CA GLN A 248 9.89 -12.53 21.58
C GLN A 248 11.04 -11.76 22.25
N ILE A 249 10.78 -10.54 22.73
CA ILE A 249 11.75 -9.68 23.38
C ILE A 249 11.48 -9.66 24.87
N ASP A 250 12.51 -9.93 25.65
CA ASP A 250 12.49 -9.78 27.10
C ASP A 250 13.04 -8.38 27.44
N PRO A 251 12.20 -7.43 27.89
CA PRO A 251 12.66 -6.09 28.22
C PRO A 251 13.60 -6.08 29.44
N SER A 252 13.50 -7.06 30.33
CA SER A 252 14.37 -7.14 31.52
C SER A 252 15.76 -7.68 31.18
N ALA A 253 15.88 -8.47 30.10
CA ALA A 253 17.13 -9.03 29.63
C ALA A 253 17.22 -9.03 28.09
N PRO A 254 17.40 -7.86 27.45
CA PRO A 254 17.22 -7.72 25.99
C PRO A 254 18.16 -8.60 25.17
N LEU A 255 19.42 -8.73 25.60
CA LEU A 255 20.41 -9.60 24.97
C LEU A 255 20.13 -11.11 25.14
N GLN A 256 19.29 -11.46 26.12
CA GLN A 256 18.89 -12.84 26.41
C GLN A 256 17.48 -13.16 25.88
N SER A 257 16.89 -12.23 25.14
CA SER A 257 15.59 -12.40 24.49
C SER A 257 15.55 -13.68 23.66
N PRO A 258 14.42 -14.42 23.69
CA PRO A 258 14.21 -15.60 22.85
C PRO A 258 14.60 -15.38 21.38
N LEU A 259 14.29 -14.19 20.83
CA LEU A 259 14.63 -13.81 19.46
C LEU A 259 16.15 -13.88 19.18
N LEU A 260 16.98 -13.31 20.06
CA LEU A 260 18.43 -13.24 19.84
C LEU A 260 19.11 -14.59 20.12
N LYS A 261 18.63 -15.33 21.13
CA LYS A 261 19.08 -16.71 21.38
C LYS A 261 18.85 -17.62 20.19
N ALA A 262 17.71 -17.47 19.52
CA ALA A 262 17.41 -18.24 18.30
C ALA A 262 18.30 -17.84 17.11
N CYS A 263 18.84 -16.61 17.08
CA CYS A 263 19.78 -16.17 16.05
C CYS A 263 21.19 -16.73 16.24
N ASP A 264 21.62 -16.90 17.50
CA ASP A 264 22.96 -17.34 17.88
C ASP A 264 23.11 -18.87 17.93
N GLY A 265 22.00 -19.61 17.97
CA GLY A 265 21.96 -21.07 18.08
C GLY A 265 21.60 -21.81 16.80
N LEU A 266 21.69 -23.14 16.87
CA LEU A 266 21.07 -24.03 15.89
C LEU A 266 19.55 -24.02 16.12
N HIS A 267 18.77 -23.80 15.06
CA HIS A 267 17.32 -23.61 15.15
C HIS A 267 16.57 -24.57 14.22
N GLY A 268 15.45 -25.11 14.70
CA GLY A 268 14.54 -25.93 13.87
C GLY A 268 15.16 -27.20 13.28
N GLY A 269 16.13 -27.83 13.96
CA GLY A 269 16.79 -29.05 13.49
C GLY A 269 17.88 -28.83 12.44
N MET A 270 18.28 -27.57 12.19
CA MET A 270 19.38 -27.25 11.28
C MET A 270 20.74 -27.59 11.90
N SER A 271 21.68 -28.10 11.09
CA SER A 271 23.07 -28.38 11.47
C SER A 271 23.99 -27.16 11.36
N GLN A 272 23.46 -26.03 10.88
CA GLN A 272 24.19 -24.78 10.69
C GLN A 272 23.43 -23.58 11.24
N LEU A 273 24.17 -22.53 11.58
CA LEU A 273 23.62 -21.25 12.04
C LEU A 273 22.82 -20.56 10.94
N ILE A 274 21.77 -19.83 11.31
CA ILE A 274 20.94 -19.01 10.39
C ILE A 274 21.78 -17.88 9.78
N PHE A 275 22.65 -17.29 10.59
CA PHE A 275 23.53 -16.19 10.20
C PHE A 275 24.97 -16.69 10.09
N GLN A 276 25.54 -16.62 8.90
CA GLN A 276 26.89 -17.08 8.61
C GLN A 276 27.71 -16.00 7.88
N GLY A 277 29.03 -16.05 8.07
CA GLY A 277 29.98 -15.14 7.42
C GLY A 277 29.81 -13.67 7.83
N GLN A 278 30.46 -12.78 7.09
CA GLN A 278 30.49 -11.34 7.40
C GLN A 278 29.09 -10.71 7.36
N THR A 279 28.29 -11.05 6.36
CA THR A 279 26.91 -10.55 6.22
C THR A 279 26.03 -11.03 7.37
N GLY A 280 26.19 -12.28 7.82
CA GLY A 280 25.48 -12.80 8.97
C GLY A 280 25.78 -11.99 10.24
N ARG A 281 27.06 -11.69 10.49
CA ARG A 281 27.47 -10.87 11.65
C ARG A 281 26.84 -9.47 11.64
N ILE A 282 26.80 -8.81 10.48
CA ILE A 282 26.16 -7.49 10.33
C ILE A 282 24.65 -7.58 10.61
N GLN A 283 23.99 -8.64 10.11
CA GLN A 283 22.56 -8.85 10.33
C GLN A 283 22.26 -9.10 11.82
N THR A 284 23.03 -9.97 12.49
CA THR A 284 22.90 -10.23 13.93
C THR A 284 23.13 -8.97 14.75
N GLU A 285 24.14 -8.17 14.41
CA GLU A 285 24.42 -6.91 15.12
C GLU A 285 23.32 -5.86 14.92
N THR A 286 22.74 -5.80 13.72
CA THR A 286 21.57 -4.95 13.43
C THR A 286 20.38 -5.34 14.29
N LEU A 287 20.10 -6.64 14.44
CA LEU A 287 19.03 -7.14 15.31
C LEU A 287 19.32 -6.82 16.78
N ARG A 288 20.54 -7.06 17.25
CA ARG A 288 20.96 -6.79 18.63
C ARG A 288 20.80 -5.30 18.99
N THR A 289 21.32 -4.42 18.14
CA THR A 289 21.24 -2.96 18.33
C THR A 289 19.79 -2.51 18.45
N TRP A 290 18.91 -3.01 17.57
CA TRP A 290 17.49 -2.64 17.60
C TRP A 290 16.79 -3.17 18.85
N VAL A 291 17.01 -4.44 19.22
CA VAL A 291 16.42 -5.04 20.43
C VAL A 291 16.85 -4.31 21.71
N GLN A 292 18.09 -3.85 21.78
CA GLN A 292 18.56 -3.08 22.93
C GLN A 292 17.89 -1.71 23.01
N LYS A 293 17.72 -1.02 21.88
CA LYS A 293 17.06 0.29 21.84
C LYS A 293 15.60 0.24 22.30
N ILE A 294 14.83 -0.69 21.76
CA ILE A 294 13.40 -0.80 22.11
C ILE A 294 13.16 -1.26 23.55
N ALA A 295 14.15 -1.91 24.18
CA ALA A 295 14.04 -2.34 25.57
C ALA A 295 14.51 -1.29 26.58
N SER A 296 15.17 -0.23 26.11
CA SER A 296 15.49 0.95 26.92
C SER A 296 14.39 2.01 26.93
N GLU A 297 13.35 1.83 26.10
CA GLU A 297 12.11 2.62 26.08
C GLU A 297 11.11 2.14 27.14
#